data_AF-A0A3P7D3J7-F1
#
_entry.id   AF-A0A3P7D3J7-F1
#
_cell.length_a   1.000
_cell.length_b   1.000
_cell.length_c   1.000
_cell.angle_alpha   90.00
_cell.angle_beta   90.00
_cell.angle_gamma   90.00
#
_symmetry.space_group_name_H-M   'P 1'
#
loop_
_entity.id
_entity.type
_entity.pdbx_description
1 polymer ?
#
loop_
_entity_poly.entity_id
_entity_poly.type
_entity_poly.pdbx_seq_one_letter_code
_entity_poly.pdbx_strand_id
1 'polypeptide(L)'
;MLFQDLDDSHSQGLSRTAKSFYQSIDSAPEHRWNKKTLPLVSDLVLQKRLVYKKTLNALAYPISGNTPHHFQVFNATSPTYCYECGGLLWGVARQGLRCTECGVKSHEKCKRLLNADCLQRAAEKSMKQGAEDKAQAAMNAMRTLIQRRLEERPEIFDTIFDIFKIDLAEEQRKARLQEVQQSILSGASQWSAKLSITGQVDPHPSAFSQSAYFAL
;
A
#
# COMPACT_ATOMS: atom_id res chain seq x y z
N MET A 1 -29.67 52.64 -13.37
CA MET A 1 -30.68 52.63 -14.44
C MET A 1 -30.01 52.02 -15.66
N LEU A 2 -30.41 50.94 -16.30
CA LEU A 2 -31.45 49.93 -16.16
C LEU A 2 -30.85 48.74 -16.94
N PHE A 3 -30.71 47.56 -16.34
CA PHE A 3 -30.69 46.32 -17.12
C PHE A 3 -31.95 45.58 -16.69
N GLN A 4 -32.98 45.73 -17.52
CA GLN A 4 -34.28 45.10 -17.36
C GLN A 4 -34.14 43.59 -17.59
N ASP A 5 -34.54 42.84 -16.58
CA ASP A 5 -35.44 41.69 -16.63
C ASP A 5 -35.57 40.96 -17.97
N LEU A 6 -35.03 39.74 -18.01
CA LEU A 6 -35.57 38.67 -18.85
C LEU A 6 -36.03 37.56 -17.90
N ASP A 7 -37.34 37.58 -17.71
CA ASP A 7 -38.13 36.68 -16.87
C ASP A 7 -38.07 35.23 -17.33
N ASP A 8 -38.19 34.38 -16.32
CA ASP A 8 -38.50 32.96 -16.32
C ASP A 8 -39.57 32.55 -17.36
N SER A 9 -39.27 31.56 -18.20
CA SER A 9 -40.26 30.55 -18.65
C SER A 9 -39.69 29.56 -19.66
N HIS A 10 -39.11 28.45 -19.21
CA HIS A 10 -39.32 27.13 -19.84
C HIS A 10 -38.88 25.98 -18.92
N SER A 11 -39.67 25.75 -17.87
CA SER A 11 -39.57 24.60 -16.98
C SER A 11 -40.57 23.51 -17.37
N GLN A 12 -40.21 22.64 -18.31
CA GLN A 12 -40.91 21.35 -18.54
C GLN A 12 -39.88 20.31 -19.03
N GLY A 13 -39.63 19.17 -18.38
CA GLY A 13 -40.14 18.64 -17.13
C GLY A 13 -39.24 17.50 -16.62
N LEU A 14 -38.80 17.59 -15.37
CA LEU A 14 -38.25 16.46 -14.62
C LEU A 14 -39.41 15.63 -14.03
N SER A 15 -39.33 14.30 -14.19
CA SER A 15 -40.24 13.32 -13.59
C SER A 15 -40.47 13.57 -12.09
N ARG A 16 -41.65 13.22 -11.56
CA ARG A 16 -41.97 13.30 -10.12
C ARG A 16 -40.91 12.60 -9.26
N THR A 17 -40.37 11.48 -9.74
CA THR A 17 -39.27 10.75 -9.08
C THR A 17 -37.97 11.56 -9.07
N ALA A 18 -37.67 12.27 -10.16
CA ALA A 18 -36.48 13.12 -10.25
C ALA A 18 -36.62 14.35 -9.36
N LYS A 19 -37.80 14.99 -9.30
CA LYS A 19 -38.06 16.10 -8.37
C LYS A 19 -37.93 15.67 -6.91
N SER A 20 -38.45 14.51 -6.55
CA SER A 20 -38.30 13.94 -5.20
C SER A 20 -36.84 13.64 -4.84
N PHE A 21 -36.04 13.22 -5.83
CA PHE A 21 -34.62 12.94 -5.65
C PHE A 21 -33.82 14.23 -5.39
N TYR A 22 -34.02 15.28 -6.20
CA TYR A 22 -33.36 16.58 -5.99
C TYR A 22 -33.81 17.26 -4.68
N GLN A 23 -35.09 17.17 -4.34
CA GLN A 23 -35.60 17.73 -3.08
C GLN A 23 -35.04 17.01 -1.84
N SER A 24 -34.71 15.71 -1.94
CA SER A 24 -34.00 14.96 -0.90
C SER A 24 -32.52 15.34 -0.78
N ILE A 25 -31.90 15.82 -1.85
CA ILE A 25 -30.51 16.31 -1.86
C ILE A 25 -30.45 17.70 -1.23
N ASP A 26 -31.39 18.59 -1.58
CA ASP A 26 -31.46 19.96 -1.04
C ASP A 26 -31.94 20.01 0.42
N SER A 27 -32.65 18.97 0.87
CA SER A 27 -33.06 18.81 2.28
C SER A 27 -31.99 18.13 3.15
N ALA A 28 -30.83 17.78 2.59
CA ALA A 28 -29.73 17.25 3.39
C ALA A 28 -29.29 18.35 4.38
N PRO A 29 -29.22 18.07 5.69
CA PRO A 29 -28.70 19.04 6.64
C PRO A 29 -27.31 19.45 6.18
N GLU A 30 -27.02 20.76 6.13
CA GLU A 30 -25.69 21.27 5.81
C GLU A 30 -24.70 20.65 6.78
N HIS A 31 -24.04 19.57 6.34
CA HIS A 31 -22.92 19.01 7.05
C HIS A 31 -21.83 20.08 6.99
N ARG A 32 -21.71 20.84 8.08
CA ARG A 32 -20.56 21.68 8.34
C ARG A 32 -19.36 20.74 8.36
N TRP A 33 -18.73 20.57 7.21
CA TRP A 33 -17.35 20.12 7.16
C TRP A 33 -16.62 21.07 8.12
N ASN A 34 -16.22 20.55 9.28
CA ASN A 34 -15.29 21.27 10.13
C ASN A 34 -14.17 21.68 9.20
N LYS A 35 -14.09 22.99 8.92
CA LYS A 35 -13.07 23.57 8.07
C LYS A 35 -11.78 23.17 8.76
N LYS A 36 -11.13 22.12 8.26
CA LYS A 36 -9.86 21.65 8.81
C LYS A 36 -8.98 22.88 8.83
N THR A 37 -8.48 23.22 10.02
CA THR A 37 -7.54 24.31 10.21
C THR A 37 -6.52 24.25 9.08
N LEU A 38 -6.28 25.39 8.42
CA LEU A 38 -5.24 25.49 7.40
C LEU A 38 -3.96 24.89 8.01
N PRO A 39 -3.37 23.86 7.39
CA PRO A 39 -2.22 23.19 7.96
C PRO A 39 -1.13 24.22 8.20
N LEU A 40 -0.49 24.15 9.36
CA LEU A 40 0.63 25.04 9.66
C LEU A 40 1.71 24.82 8.58
N VAL A 41 2.49 25.85 8.27
CA VAL A 41 3.58 25.75 7.28
C VAL A 41 4.52 24.59 7.62
N SER A 42 4.73 24.31 8.91
CA SER A 42 5.46 23.14 9.41
C SER A 42 4.83 21.81 8.97
N ASP A 43 3.51 21.66 9.04
CA ASP A 43 2.80 20.45 8.66
C ASP A 43 2.91 20.20 7.16
N LEU A 44 2.84 21.28 6.36
CA LEU A 44 2.99 21.21 4.91
C LEU A 44 4.42 20.80 4.52
N VAL A 45 5.44 21.33 5.18
CA VAL A 45 6.85 20.96 4.98
C VAL A 45 7.09 19.50 5.38
N LEU A 46 6.51 19.04 6.50
CA LEU A 46 6.58 17.65 6.94
C LEU A 46 5.88 16.71 5.96
N GLN A 47 4.71 17.08 5.46
CA GLN A 47 3.99 16.32 4.43
C GLN A 47 4.80 16.21 3.15
N LYS A 48 5.37 17.32 2.66
CA LYS A 48 6.22 17.32 1.46
C LYS A 48 7.41 16.38 1.62
N ARG A 49 8.10 16.43 2.76
CA ARG A 49 9.23 15.56 3.08
C ARG A 49 8.81 14.09 3.17
N LEU A 50 7.64 13.81 3.75
CA LEU A 50 7.11 12.45 3.87
C LEU A 50 6.77 11.85 2.51
N VAL A 51 6.05 12.59 1.66
CA VAL A 51 5.69 12.14 0.31
C VAL A 51 6.95 11.86 -0.48
N TYR A 52 7.90 12.80 -0.51
CA TYR A 52 9.20 12.62 -1.14
C TYR A 52 9.91 11.32 -0.72
N LYS A 53 10.03 11.08 0.61
CA LYS A 53 10.65 9.86 1.12
C LYS A 53 9.92 8.59 0.66
N LYS A 54 8.59 8.59 0.72
CA LYS A 54 7.78 7.43 0.30
C LYS A 54 7.89 7.18 -1.20
N THR A 55 7.91 8.23 -2.02
CA THR A 55 8.08 8.14 -3.47
C THR A 55 9.43 7.51 -3.82
N LEU A 56 10.52 7.92 -3.18
CA LEU A 56 11.82 7.29 -3.38
C LEU A 56 11.82 5.81 -3.01
N ASN A 57 11.27 5.46 -1.84
CA ASN A 57 11.20 4.06 -1.40
C ASN A 57 10.41 3.19 -2.39
N ALA A 58 9.23 3.66 -2.81
CA ALA A 58 8.36 2.92 -3.72
C ALA A 58 8.98 2.69 -5.11
N LEU A 59 9.80 3.63 -5.59
CA LEU A 59 10.42 3.55 -6.92
C LEU A 59 11.79 2.86 -6.92
N ALA A 60 12.50 2.89 -5.79
CA ALA A 60 13.74 2.15 -5.59
C ALA A 60 13.52 0.64 -5.56
N TYR A 61 12.38 0.18 -5.02
CA TYR A 61 12.00 -1.23 -4.99
C TYR A 61 10.51 -1.41 -5.33
N PRO A 62 10.15 -1.33 -6.62
CA PRO A 62 8.75 -1.38 -7.06
C PRO A 62 8.18 -2.80 -6.98
N ILE A 63 6.89 -2.91 -6.68
CA ILE A 63 6.17 -4.20 -6.59
C ILE A 63 6.28 -5.02 -7.89
N SER A 64 6.32 -4.37 -9.05
CA SER A 64 6.47 -5.01 -10.36
C SER A 64 7.86 -5.62 -10.62
N GLY A 65 8.86 -5.23 -9.83
CA GLY A 65 10.23 -5.73 -9.93
C GLY A 65 10.55 -6.87 -8.96
N ASN A 66 9.53 -7.46 -8.32
CA ASN A 66 9.73 -8.49 -7.32
C ASN A 66 10.27 -9.81 -7.93
N THR A 67 11.02 -10.54 -7.13
CA THR A 67 11.52 -11.87 -7.52
C THR A 67 10.35 -12.84 -7.62
N PRO A 68 10.18 -13.57 -8.75
CA PRO A 68 9.11 -14.53 -8.90
C PRO A 68 9.26 -15.68 -7.91
N HIS A 69 8.13 -16.14 -7.35
CA HIS A 69 8.12 -17.28 -6.42
C HIS A 69 8.41 -18.61 -7.14
N HIS A 70 9.31 -19.41 -6.56
CA HIS A 70 9.56 -20.77 -7.02
C HIS A 70 8.60 -21.77 -6.36
N PHE A 71 7.43 -21.94 -6.98
CA PHE A 71 6.37 -22.81 -6.45
C PHE A 71 6.56 -24.28 -6.80
N GLN A 72 6.36 -25.14 -5.79
CA GLN A 72 6.28 -26.59 -5.94
C GLN A 72 4.98 -27.12 -5.33
N VAL A 73 4.51 -28.27 -5.83
CA VAL A 73 3.32 -28.95 -5.29
C VAL A 73 3.55 -29.33 -3.83
N PHE A 74 2.57 -29.03 -2.99
CA PHE A 74 2.62 -29.22 -1.55
C PHE A 74 1.41 -30.00 -1.04
N ASN A 75 1.66 -30.95 -0.14
CA ASN A 75 0.65 -31.68 0.61
C ASN A 75 0.62 -31.12 2.04
N ALA A 76 -0.50 -30.53 2.46
CA ALA A 76 -0.65 -30.05 3.82
C ALA A 76 -0.95 -31.21 4.76
N THR A 77 -0.12 -31.34 5.80
CA THR A 77 -0.29 -32.33 6.88
C THR A 77 -1.19 -31.82 8.01
N SER A 78 -1.60 -30.55 7.95
CA SER A 78 -2.49 -29.89 8.90
C SER A 78 -3.33 -28.81 8.19
N PRO A 79 -4.48 -28.38 8.76
CA PRO A 79 -5.33 -27.34 8.19
C PRO A 79 -4.50 -26.11 7.81
N THR A 80 -4.39 -25.85 6.51
CA THR A 80 -3.52 -24.81 5.96
C THR A 80 -4.35 -23.93 5.04
N TYR A 81 -4.20 -22.62 5.14
CA TYR A 81 -4.96 -21.66 4.35
C TYR A 81 -4.12 -21.04 3.24
N CYS A 82 -4.76 -20.74 2.11
CA CYS A 82 -4.17 -19.99 1.02
C CYS A 82 -3.91 -18.55 1.45
N TYR A 83 -2.72 -18.04 1.16
CA TYR A 83 -2.36 -16.66 1.49
C TYR A 83 -3.24 -15.61 0.80
N GLU A 84 -3.63 -15.86 -0.45
CA GLU A 84 -4.38 -14.89 -1.26
C GLU A 84 -5.86 -14.81 -0.86
N CYS A 85 -6.57 -15.94 -0.92
CA CYS A 85 -8.02 -15.95 -0.74
C CYS A 85 -8.48 -16.27 0.69
N GLY A 86 -7.55 -16.62 1.60
CA GLY A 86 -7.87 -17.10 2.94
C GLY A 86 -8.59 -18.46 2.99
N GLY A 87 -8.88 -19.09 1.84
CA GLY A 87 -9.56 -20.37 1.75
C GLY A 87 -8.67 -21.54 2.14
N LEU A 88 -9.28 -22.59 2.71
CA LEU A 88 -8.56 -23.81 3.11
C LEU A 88 -7.93 -24.52 1.88
N LEU A 89 -6.69 -24.99 2.04
CA LEU A 89 -6.05 -25.96 1.14
C LEU A 89 -6.51 -27.35 1.58
N TRP A 90 -7.52 -27.90 0.91
CA TRP A 90 -8.17 -29.16 1.30
C TRP A 90 -8.11 -30.20 0.18
N GLY A 91 -8.32 -31.48 0.54
CA GLY A 91 -8.21 -32.64 -0.36
C GLY A 91 -7.30 -33.74 0.20
N VAL A 92 -7.15 -34.86 -0.50
CA VAL A 92 -6.31 -35.99 -0.05
C VAL A 92 -4.83 -35.81 -0.42
N ALA A 93 -4.54 -35.18 -1.56
CA ALA A 93 -3.18 -34.89 -2.03
C ALA A 93 -3.18 -33.67 -2.97
N ARG A 94 -2.00 -33.08 -3.19
CA ARG A 94 -1.73 -31.96 -4.12
C ARG A 94 -2.67 -30.77 -3.88
N GLN A 95 -2.93 -30.47 -2.62
CA GLN A 95 -3.93 -29.49 -2.18
C GLN A 95 -3.57 -28.04 -2.55
N GLY A 96 -2.28 -27.78 -2.84
CA GLY A 96 -1.82 -26.47 -3.28
C GLY A 96 -0.34 -26.44 -3.61
N LEU A 97 0.18 -25.22 -3.62
CA LEU A 97 1.56 -24.88 -3.91
C LEU A 97 2.23 -24.27 -2.70
N ARG A 98 3.53 -24.50 -2.58
CA ARG A 98 4.41 -23.83 -1.62
C ARG A 98 5.65 -23.29 -2.32
N CYS A 99 6.00 -22.04 -2.06
CA CYS A 99 7.25 -21.46 -2.52
C CYS A 99 8.42 -22.05 -1.71
N THR A 100 9.48 -22.54 -2.38
CA THR A 100 10.65 -23.12 -1.71
C THR A 100 11.44 -22.10 -0.91
N GLU A 101 11.49 -20.87 -1.42
CA GLU A 101 12.25 -19.77 -0.81
C GLU A 101 11.50 -19.21 0.42
N CYS A 102 10.42 -18.47 0.17
CA CYS A 102 9.72 -17.74 1.21
C CYS A 102 8.67 -18.56 1.98
N GLY A 103 8.36 -19.78 1.51
CA GLY A 103 7.38 -20.67 2.15
C GLY A 103 5.92 -20.24 2.02
N VAL A 104 5.58 -19.20 1.25
CA VAL A 104 4.17 -18.81 1.02
C VAL A 104 3.41 -19.98 0.40
N LYS A 105 2.16 -20.18 0.83
CA LYS A 105 1.30 -21.26 0.37
C LYS A 105 0.10 -20.69 -0.37
N SER A 106 -0.25 -21.26 -1.51
CA SER A 106 -1.38 -20.79 -2.33
C SER A 106 -2.07 -21.94 -3.07
N HIS A 107 -3.31 -21.72 -3.50
CA HIS A 107 -3.93 -22.58 -4.53
C HIS A 107 -3.25 -22.34 -5.90
N GLU A 108 -3.33 -23.33 -6.80
CA GLU A 108 -2.84 -23.20 -8.18
C GLU A 108 -3.44 -21.97 -8.88
N LYS A 109 -4.76 -21.76 -8.74
CA LYS A 109 -5.48 -20.61 -9.31
C LYS A 109 -5.07 -19.26 -8.71
N CYS A 110 -4.61 -19.25 -7.45
CA CYS A 110 -4.25 -18.03 -6.73
C CYS A 110 -2.80 -17.61 -6.95
N LYS A 111 -1.94 -18.51 -7.46
CA LYS A 111 -0.50 -18.26 -7.67
C LYS A 111 -0.19 -16.94 -8.37
N ARG A 112 -0.98 -16.57 -9.39
CA ARG A 112 -0.75 -15.36 -10.21
C ARG A 112 -1.30 -14.07 -9.59
N LEU A 113 -2.10 -14.18 -8.53
CA LEU A 113 -2.75 -13.05 -7.87
C LEU A 113 -1.99 -12.58 -6.62
N LEU A 114 -0.96 -13.32 -6.21
CA LEU A 114 -0.24 -13.06 -4.97
C LEU A 114 0.44 -11.69 -4.96
N ASN A 115 0.01 -10.83 -4.04
CA ASN A 115 0.68 -9.59 -3.70
C ASN A 115 1.64 -9.78 -2.52
N ALA A 116 2.64 -10.65 -2.71
CA ALA A 116 3.61 -11.00 -1.67
C ALA A 116 5.02 -10.97 -2.23
N ASP A 117 5.90 -10.14 -1.66
CA ASP A 117 7.31 -10.12 -2.03
C ASP A 117 8.01 -11.40 -1.54
N CYS A 118 8.69 -12.10 -2.46
CA CYS A 118 9.38 -13.34 -2.13
C CYS A 118 10.63 -13.13 -1.28
N LEU A 119 11.48 -12.14 -1.60
CA LEU A 119 12.75 -11.92 -0.91
C LEU A 119 12.52 -11.37 0.49
N GLN A 120 11.61 -10.40 0.64
CA GLN A 120 11.25 -9.83 1.93
C GLN A 120 10.76 -10.92 2.89
N ARG A 121 9.84 -11.77 2.42
CA ARG A 121 9.32 -12.88 3.22
C ARG A 121 10.36 -13.96 3.50
N ALA A 122 11.28 -14.21 2.56
CA ALA A 122 12.37 -15.14 2.78
C ALA A 122 13.32 -14.63 3.88
N ALA A 123 13.67 -13.34 3.85
CA ALA A 123 14.46 -12.70 4.89
C ALA A 123 13.76 -12.78 6.26
N GLU A 124 12.50 -12.36 6.35
CA GLU A 124 11.71 -12.41 7.60
C GLU A 124 11.58 -13.83 8.16
N LYS A 125 11.31 -14.82 7.31
CA LYS A 125 11.25 -16.23 7.70
C LYS A 125 12.60 -16.71 8.24
N SER A 126 13.70 -16.40 7.55
CA SER A 126 15.05 -16.80 7.96
C SER A 126 15.46 -16.15 9.28
N MET A 127 15.15 -14.88 9.49
CA MET A 127 15.38 -14.18 10.77
C MET A 127 14.64 -14.87 11.91
N LYS A 128 13.34 -15.18 11.73
CA LYS A 128 12.52 -15.90 12.75
C LYS A 128 13.03 -17.31 13.06
N GLN A 129 13.74 -17.92 12.12
CA GLN A 129 14.32 -19.26 12.26
C GLN A 129 15.77 -19.25 12.75
N GLY A 130 16.36 -18.07 13.02
CA GLY A 130 17.77 -17.94 13.40
C GLY A 130 18.76 -18.31 12.29
N ALA A 131 18.31 -18.38 11.03
CA ALA A 131 19.14 -18.70 9.87
C ALA A 131 19.71 -17.41 9.27
N GLU A 132 20.61 -16.75 10.01
CA GLU A 132 21.17 -15.42 9.67
C GLU A 132 21.79 -15.38 8.27
N ASP A 133 22.56 -16.41 7.87
CA ASP A 133 23.16 -16.48 6.53
C ASP A 133 22.12 -16.40 5.42
N LYS A 134 20.98 -17.10 5.59
CA LYS A 134 19.89 -17.10 4.61
C LYS A 134 19.15 -15.76 4.60
N ALA A 135 18.99 -15.14 5.76
CA ALA A 135 18.40 -13.80 5.85
C ALA A 135 19.30 -12.78 5.15
N GLN A 136 20.61 -12.83 5.39
CA GLN A 136 21.59 -11.95 4.76
C GLN A 136 21.66 -12.18 3.25
N ALA A 137 21.57 -13.42 2.78
CA ALA A 137 21.52 -13.73 1.34
C ALA A 137 20.28 -13.10 0.68
N ALA A 138 19.10 -13.20 1.29
CA ALA A 138 17.88 -12.58 0.78
C ALA A 138 17.97 -11.03 0.79
N MET A 139 18.48 -10.44 1.87
CA MET A 139 18.71 -8.99 1.94
C MET A 139 19.75 -8.52 0.91
N ASN A 140 20.79 -9.31 0.65
CA ASN A 140 21.80 -9.00 -0.37
C ASN A 140 21.19 -9.04 -1.77
N ALA A 141 20.31 -10.01 -2.06
CA ALA A 141 19.59 -10.05 -3.33
C ALA A 141 18.71 -8.80 -3.51
N MET A 142 17.98 -8.37 -2.48
CA MET A 142 17.22 -7.11 -2.51
C MET A 142 18.13 -5.91 -2.75
N ARG A 143 19.27 -5.84 -2.04
CA ARG A 143 20.28 -4.80 -2.21
C ARG A 143 20.74 -4.69 -3.66
N THR A 144 21.05 -5.81 -4.30
CA THR A 144 21.46 -5.83 -5.71
C THR A 144 20.36 -5.34 -6.65
N LEU A 145 19.10 -5.72 -6.41
CA LEU A 145 17.97 -5.25 -7.21
C LEU A 145 17.77 -3.74 -7.10
N ILE A 146 17.86 -3.20 -5.88
CA ILE A 146 17.75 -1.76 -5.63
C ILE A 146 18.91 -1.03 -6.29
N GLN A 147 20.15 -1.49 -6.09
CA GLN A 147 21.34 -0.86 -6.65
C GLN A 147 21.25 -0.80 -8.17
N ARG A 148 20.92 -1.92 -8.83
CA ARG A 148 20.74 -1.98 -10.28
C ARG A 148 19.68 -0.99 -10.75
N ARG A 149 18.57 -0.85 -10.02
CA ARG A 149 17.51 0.11 -10.37
C ARG A 149 17.98 1.56 -10.31
N LEU A 150 18.78 1.91 -9.30
CA LEU A 150 19.34 3.25 -9.14
C LEU A 150 20.37 3.56 -10.24
N GLU A 151 21.14 2.57 -10.68
CA GLU A 151 22.17 2.70 -11.71
C GLU A 151 21.62 2.69 -13.14
N GLU A 152 20.68 1.80 -13.44
CA GLU A 152 20.12 1.66 -14.79
C GLU A 152 19.14 2.78 -15.13
N ARG A 153 18.49 3.38 -14.11
CA ARG A 153 17.45 4.39 -14.29
C ARG A 153 17.59 5.62 -13.37
N PRO A 154 18.74 6.30 -13.38
CA PRO A 154 18.98 7.46 -12.52
C PRO A 154 18.02 8.62 -12.84
N GLU A 155 17.56 8.74 -14.09
CA GLU A 155 16.71 9.83 -14.57
C GLU A 155 15.38 9.92 -13.80
N ILE A 156 14.87 8.78 -13.34
CA ILE A 156 13.64 8.72 -12.54
C ILE A 156 13.87 9.41 -11.20
N PHE A 157 15.01 9.16 -10.57
CA PHE A 157 15.34 9.70 -9.26
C PHE A 157 15.72 11.18 -9.34
N ASP A 158 16.43 11.59 -10.38
CA ASP A 158 16.70 13.01 -10.68
C ASP A 158 15.42 13.80 -10.88
N THR A 159 14.47 13.26 -11.64
CA THR A 159 13.15 13.88 -11.82
C THR A 159 12.43 14.07 -10.48
N ILE A 160 12.55 13.11 -9.55
CA ILE A 160 11.96 13.25 -8.20
C ILE A 160 12.62 14.39 -7.43
N PHE A 161 13.96 14.48 -7.43
CA PHE A 161 14.65 15.61 -6.79
C PHE A 161 14.16 16.95 -7.33
N ASP A 162 13.95 17.05 -8.64
CA ASP A 162 13.53 18.29 -9.31
C ASP A 162 12.04 18.63 -9.07
N ILE A 163 11.15 17.63 -9.05
CA ILE A 163 9.73 17.80 -8.71
C ILE A 163 9.58 18.32 -7.28
N PHE A 164 10.35 17.75 -6.34
CA PHE A 164 10.30 18.14 -4.94
C PHE A 164 11.16 19.38 -4.63
N LYS A 165 11.87 19.94 -5.62
CA LYS A 165 12.77 21.11 -5.46
C LYS A 165 13.81 20.86 -4.35
N ILE A 166 14.49 19.73 -4.45
CA ILE A 166 15.51 19.29 -3.50
C ILE A 166 16.89 19.62 -4.09
N ASP A 167 17.43 20.78 -3.70
CA ASP A 167 18.74 21.23 -4.14
C ASP A 167 19.83 20.58 -3.29
N LEU A 168 20.31 19.42 -3.74
CA LEU A 168 21.38 18.65 -3.13
C LEU A 168 22.51 18.42 -4.12
N ALA A 169 23.74 18.49 -3.63
CA ALA A 169 24.92 18.08 -4.39
C ALA A 169 24.82 16.59 -4.75
N GLU A 170 25.51 16.17 -5.80
CA GLU A 170 25.46 14.79 -6.31
C GLU A 170 25.78 13.74 -5.23
N GLU A 171 26.81 14.00 -4.41
CA GLU A 171 27.18 13.12 -3.30
C GLU A 171 26.08 13.02 -2.22
N GLN A 172 25.37 14.11 -1.96
CA GLN A 172 24.23 14.11 -1.04
C GLN A 172 23.02 13.39 -1.63
N ARG A 173 22.79 13.49 -2.96
CA ARG A 173 21.78 12.70 -3.66
C ARG A 173 22.07 11.20 -3.54
N LYS A 174 23.33 10.79 -3.77
CA LYS A 174 23.79 9.40 -3.58
C LYS A 174 23.57 8.93 -2.14
N ALA A 175 24.00 9.71 -1.15
CA ALA A 175 23.79 9.37 0.26
C ALA A 175 22.30 9.22 0.60
N ARG A 176 21.45 10.08 0.06
CA ARG A 176 19.99 10.03 0.25
C ARG A 176 19.36 8.76 -0.32
N LEU A 177 19.85 8.29 -1.47
CA LEU A 177 19.42 7.03 -2.10
C LEU A 177 19.94 5.81 -1.32
N GLN A 178 21.16 5.88 -0.78
CA GLN A 178 21.67 4.86 0.14
C GLN A 178 20.83 4.77 1.42
N GLU A 179 20.41 5.88 2.00
CA GLU A 179 19.48 5.87 3.14
C GLU A 179 18.14 5.22 2.79
N VAL A 180 17.62 5.43 1.56
CA VAL A 180 16.40 4.78 1.09
C VAL A 180 16.60 3.28 0.98
N GLN A 181 17.72 2.84 0.40
CA GLN A 181 18.08 1.43 0.32
C GLN A 181 18.13 0.78 1.71
N GLN A 182 18.79 1.41 2.70
CA GLN A 182 18.82 0.88 4.07
C GLN A 182 17.42 0.81 4.69
N SER A 183 16.58 1.82 4.45
CA SER A 183 15.18 1.83 4.94
C SER A 183 14.33 0.72 4.34
N ILE A 184 14.59 0.29 3.11
CA ILE A 184 13.89 -0.83 2.48
C ILE A 184 14.39 -2.15 3.08
N LEU A 185 15.71 -2.28 3.25
CA LEU A 185 16.35 -3.50 3.77
C LEU A 185 16.06 -3.76 5.26
N SER A 186 15.87 -2.72 6.08
CA SER A 186 15.44 -2.88 7.47
C SER A 186 14.07 -3.57 7.56
N GLY A 187 13.27 -3.48 6.48
CA GLY A 187 12.00 -4.18 6.35
C GLY A 187 11.01 -3.84 7.45
N ALA A 188 10.06 -4.75 7.69
CA ALA A 188 9.07 -4.62 8.74
C ALA A 188 9.59 -4.92 10.16
N SER A 189 10.83 -5.39 10.31
CA SER A 189 11.40 -5.84 11.60
C SER A 189 11.55 -4.73 12.66
N GLN A 190 11.41 -3.46 12.25
CA GLN A 190 11.45 -2.29 13.14
C GLN A 190 10.12 -1.54 13.20
N TRP A 191 9.05 -2.08 12.62
CA TRP A 191 7.76 -1.40 12.55
C TRP A 191 6.77 -1.99 13.54
N SER A 192 6.15 -1.10 14.31
CA SER A 192 4.94 -1.41 15.07
C SER A 192 3.88 -0.35 14.80
N ALA A 193 2.61 -0.77 14.80
CA ALA A 193 1.49 0.13 14.60
C ALA A 193 0.28 -0.32 15.43
N LYS A 194 -0.43 0.67 15.98
CA LYS A 194 -1.77 0.48 16.54
C LYS A 194 -2.79 0.86 15.50
N LEU A 195 -3.61 -0.10 15.07
CA LEU A 195 -4.70 0.12 14.12
C LEU A 195 -6.03 0.19 14.87
N SER A 196 -6.82 1.22 14.60
CA SER A 196 -8.21 1.36 15.06
C SER A 196 -9.14 1.22 13.87
N ILE A 197 -9.94 0.16 13.84
CA ILE A 197 -10.88 -0.13 12.75
C ILE A 197 -12.29 0.11 13.27
N THR A 198 -13.05 0.95 12.56
CA THR A 198 -14.46 1.23 12.83
C THR A 198 -15.31 0.72 11.68
N GLY A 199 -16.33 -0.09 11.97
CA GLY A 199 -17.27 -0.61 10.98
C GLY A 199 -18.72 -0.46 11.44
N GLN A 200 -19.63 -0.31 10.49
CA GLN A 200 -21.08 -0.42 10.70
C GLN A 200 -21.57 -1.68 10.00
N VAL A 201 -22.38 -2.49 10.70
CA VAL A 201 -22.97 -3.71 10.14
C VAL A 201 -24.45 -3.44 9.92
N ASP A 202 -24.85 -3.12 8.69
CA ASP A 202 -26.28 -3.00 8.37
C ASP A 202 -26.97 -4.36 8.54
N PRO A 203 -28.15 -4.43 9.20
CA PRO A 203 -29.05 -3.34 9.57
C PRO A 203 -28.91 -2.83 11.02
N HIS A 204 -27.87 -3.23 11.77
CA HIS A 204 -27.70 -2.84 13.16
C HIS A 204 -26.82 -1.58 13.31
N PRO A 205 -27.35 -0.46 13.82
CA PRO A 205 -26.64 0.82 13.91
C PRO A 205 -25.52 0.86 14.97
N SER A 206 -25.24 -0.23 15.67
CA SER A 206 -24.14 -0.29 16.63
C SER A 206 -22.81 -0.30 15.90
N ALA A 207 -22.16 0.87 15.84
CA ALA A 207 -20.78 0.98 15.37
C ALA A 207 -19.88 0.17 16.28
N PHE A 208 -19.07 -0.71 15.68
CA PHE A 208 -18.09 -1.49 16.42
C PHE A 208 -16.69 -0.94 16.16
N SER A 209 -15.88 -0.82 17.23
CA SER A 209 -14.50 -0.33 17.18
C SER A 209 -13.57 -1.38 17.77
N GLN A 210 -12.62 -1.86 16.96
CA GLN A 210 -11.54 -2.76 17.38
C GLN A 210 -10.20 -2.04 17.29
N SER A 211 -9.40 -2.11 18.36
CA SER A 211 -8.00 -1.69 18.36
C SER A 211 -7.09 -2.91 18.43
N ALA A 212 -6.16 -3.04 17.48
CA ALA A 212 -5.15 -4.10 17.47
C ALA A 212 -3.74 -3.49 17.40
N TYR A 213 -2.81 -4.06 18.16
CA TYR A 213 -1.40 -3.69 18.12
C TYR A 213 -0.62 -4.75 17.37
N PHE A 214 0.12 -4.34 16.33
CA PHE A 214 0.98 -5.20 15.55
C PHE A 214 2.42 -4.77 15.76
N ALA A 215 3.26 -5.70 16.20
CA ALA A 215 4.72 -5.60 16.16
C ALA A 215 5.22 -6.78 15.31
N LEU A 216 6.08 -6.52 14.33
CA LEU A 216 6.53 -7.51 13.34
C LEU A 216 7.94 -8.04 13.60
#